data_AF-A0A2R6M5Y2-F1
#
_entry.id   AF-A0A2R6M5Y2-F1
#
_cell.length_a   1.000
_cell.length_b   1.000
_cell.length_c   1.000
_cell.angle_alpha   90.00
_cell.angle_beta   90.00
_cell.angle_gamma   90.00
#
_symmetry.space_group_name_H-M   'P 1'
#
loop_
_entity.id
_entity.type
_entity.pdbx_description
1 polymer ?
#
loop_
_entity_poly.entity_id
_entity_poly.type
_entity_poly.pdbx_seq_one_letter_code
_entity_poly.pdbx_strand_id
1 'polypeptide(L)'
;MPINIDRFEDEPTDALDIKEGTQPHTILTFLATNDEQAFTQTEIHEATEITRGSVGVVLSRLEERGLVRHRGRYWAIAEDERLASYAAQQAASSSSTTDNYYGETDE
;
A
#
# COMPACT_ATOMS: atom_id res chain seq x y z
N MET A 1 -12.27 -18.11 -15.38
CA MET A 1 -11.01 -18.68 -15.92
C MET A 1 -10.06 -18.85 -14.75
N PRO A 2 -9.67 -20.07 -14.36
CA PRO A 2 -8.64 -20.27 -13.36
C PRO A 2 -7.26 -19.93 -13.95
N ILE A 3 -6.36 -19.39 -13.12
CA ILE A 3 -4.94 -19.23 -13.47
C ILE A 3 -4.15 -20.45 -12.98
N ASN A 4 -3.07 -20.80 -13.67
CA ASN A 4 -2.17 -21.88 -13.24
C ASN A 4 -1.35 -21.44 -12.02
N ILE A 5 -1.00 -22.39 -11.16
CA ILE A 5 -0.23 -22.14 -9.94
C ILE A 5 1.14 -21.54 -10.25
N ASP A 6 1.78 -21.96 -11.35
CA ASP A 6 3.05 -21.37 -11.79
C ASP A 6 2.89 -19.89 -12.15
N ARG A 7 1.77 -19.49 -12.78
CA ARG A 7 1.46 -18.07 -13.06
C ARG A 7 1.12 -17.28 -11.79
N PHE A 8 0.50 -17.92 -10.81
CA PHE A 8 0.24 -17.33 -9.50
C PHE A 8 1.56 -17.09 -8.73
N GLU A 9 2.56 -17.95 -8.92
CA GLU A 9 3.90 -17.82 -8.33
C GLU A 9 4.84 -16.91 -9.17
N ASP A 10 4.63 -16.79 -10.49
CA ASP A 10 5.38 -15.92 -11.42
C ASP A 10 4.83 -14.49 -11.54
N GLU A 11 3.59 -14.22 -11.12
CA GLU A 11 3.22 -12.82 -10.85
C GLU A 11 4.19 -12.32 -9.78
N PRO A 12 4.84 -11.15 -9.98
CA PRO A 12 5.82 -10.67 -9.03
C PRO A 12 5.13 -10.52 -7.67
N THR A 13 5.34 -11.53 -6.82
CA THR A 13 4.91 -11.56 -5.42
C THR A 13 5.51 -10.33 -4.68
N ASP A 14 6.56 -9.74 -5.27
CA ASP A 14 7.30 -8.57 -4.87
C ASP A 14 6.73 -7.20 -5.27
N ALA A 15 5.68 -7.12 -6.07
CA ALA A 15 4.99 -5.85 -6.31
C ALA A 15 3.76 -5.75 -5.41
N LEU A 16 3.94 -5.39 -4.13
CA LEU A 16 2.83 -4.85 -3.35
C LEU A 16 2.42 -3.54 -4.03
N ASP A 17 1.41 -3.64 -4.88
CA ASP A 17 0.92 -2.52 -5.65
C ASP A 17 0.08 -1.63 -4.73
N ILE A 18 0.74 -0.69 -4.04
CA ILE A 18 0.09 0.26 -3.15
C ILE A 18 -0.33 1.48 -3.98
N LYS A 19 -1.34 1.27 -4.82
CA LYS A 19 -2.01 2.32 -5.59
C LYS A 19 -3.36 2.67 -4.98
N GLU A 20 -3.82 3.89 -5.21
CA GLU A 20 -5.17 4.29 -4.81
C GLU A 20 -6.22 3.28 -5.33
N GLY A 21 -7.18 2.94 -4.47
CA GLY A 21 -8.19 1.92 -4.76
C GLY A 21 -7.75 0.47 -4.49
N THR A 22 -6.49 0.22 -4.12
CA THR A 22 -6.02 -1.12 -3.70
C THR A 22 -6.19 -1.35 -2.20
N GLN A 23 -6.38 -2.60 -1.79
CA GLN A 23 -6.51 -2.97 -0.37
C GLN A 23 -5.29 -2.55 0.48
N PRO A 24 -4.03 -2.76 0.04
CA PRO A 24 -2.85 -2.26 0.76
C PRO A 24 -2.86 -0.75 0.97
N HIS A 25 -3.24 0.02 -0.06
CA HIS A 25 -3.35 1.46 0.04
C HIS A 25 -4.41 1.88 1.05
N THR A 26 -5.61 1.29 1.00
CA THR A 26 -6.69 1.61 1.96
C THR A 26 -6.27 1.35 3.40
N ILE A 27 -5.63 0.20 3.68
CA ILE A 27 -5.16 -0.14 5.03
C ILE A 27 -4.04 0.81 5.48
N LEU A 28 -3.07 1.11 4.61
CA LEU A 28 -2.00 2.05 4.93
C LEU A 28 -2.53 3.45 5.21
N THR A 29 -3.43 3.97 4.38
CA THR A 29 -4.05 5.28 4.56
C THR A 29 -4.82 5.34 5.88
N PHE A 30 -5.56 4.28 6.23
CA PHE A 30 -6.26 4.19 7.51
C PHE A 30 -5.29 4.27 8.70
N LEU A 31 -4.21 3.48 8.67
CA LEU A 31 -3.20 3.47 9.74
C LEU A 31 -2.40 4.77 9.81
N ALA A 32 -2.07 5.38 8.68
CA ALA A 32 -1.37 6.66 8.61
C ALA A 32 -2.24 7.83 9.10
N THR A 33 -3.56 7.77 8.87
CA THR A 33 -4.52 8.76 9.41
C THR A 33 -4.69 8.62 10.93
N ASN A 34 -4.35 7.45 11.49
CA ASN A 34 -4.47 7.15 12.92
C ASN A 34 -3.11 6.70 13.49
N ASP A 35 -2.06 7.47 13.19
CA ASP A 35 -0.65 7.14 13.48
C ASP A 35 -0.33 7.04 14.98
N GLU A 36 -1.10 7.70 15.83
CA GLU A 36 -1.00 7.61 17.30
C GLU A 36 -1.67 6.35 17.92
N GLN A 37 -2.31 5.51 17.10
CA GLN A 37 -3.12 4.37 17.57
C GLN A 37 -2.66 3.05 16.95
N ALA A 38 -3.00 1.95 17.61
CA ALA A 38 -2.80 0.60 17.10
C ALA A 38 -4.13 -0.16 17.06
N PHE A 39 -4.36 -0.89 15.98
CA PHE A 39 -5.62 -1.53 15.68
C PHE A 39 -5.44 -3.02 15.48
N THR A 40 -6.50 -3.77 15.75
CA THR A 40 -6.53 -5.20 15.51
C THR A 40 -7.07 -5.49 14.12
N GLN A 41 -6.81 -6.69 13.59
CA GLN A 41 -7.31 -7.06 12.26
C GLN A 41 -8.84 -6.92 12.14
N THR A 42 -9.58 -7.16 13.23
CA THR A 42 -11.03 -6.96 13.27
C THR A 42 -11.40 -5.48 13.17
N GLU A 43 -10.74 -4.59 13.90
CA GLU A 43 -11.02 -3.15 13.83
C GLU A 43 -10.64 -2.57 12.47
N ILE A 44 -9.52 -3.03 11.88
CA ILE A 44 -9.11 -2.65 10.53
C ILE A 44 -10.13 -3.15 9.50
N HIS A 45 -10.60 -4.39 9.61
CA HIS A 45 -11.67 -4.93 8.78
C HIS A 45 -12.95 -4.09 8.87
N GLU A 46 -13.37 -3.72 10.08
CA GLU A 46 -14.57 -2.93 10.30
C GLU A 46 -14.43 -1.50 9.77
N ALA A 47 -13.24 -0.91 9.89
CA ALA A 47 -12.99 0.46 9.42
C ALA A 47 -12.78 0.57 7.89
N THR A 48 -12.25 -0.47 7.25
CA THR A 48 -11.88 -0.45 5.82
C THR A 48 -12.84 -1.26 4.93
N GLU A 49 -13.76 -2.01 5.52
CA GLU A 49 -14.68 -2.96 4.86
C GLU A 49 -13.98 -4.07 4.05
N ILE A 50 -12.66 -4.22 4.21
CA ILE A 50 -11.87 -5.28 3.57
C ILE A 50 -12.06 -6.59 4.33
N THR A 51 -12.26 -7.72 3.64
CA THR A 51 -12.48 -9.01 4.32
C THR A 51 -11.36 -9.36 5.29
N ARG A 52 -11.69 -9.94 6.46
CA ARG A 52 -10.68 -10.31 7.49
C ARG A 52 -9.53 -11.17 6.95
N GLY A 53 -9.84 -12.11 6.05
CA GLY A 53 -8.82 -12.96 5.42
C GLY A 53 -7.82 -12.14 4.60
N SER A 54 -8.30 -11.16 3.84
CA SER A 54 -7.43 -10.24 3.09
C SER A 54 -6.66 -9.29 3.98
N VAL A 55 -7.28 -8.75 5.04
CA VAL A 55 -6.61 -7.84 5.99
C VAL A 55 -5.35 -8.47 6.56
N GLY A 56 -5.43 -9.73 7.02
CA GLY A 56 -4.27 -10.45 7.54
C GLY A 56 -3.15 -10.60 6.51
N VAL A 57 -3.47 -11.07 5.30
CA VAL A 57 -2.48 -11.26 4.22
C VAL A 57 -1.82 -9.93 3.82
N VAL A 58 -2.60 -8.86 3.69
CA VAL A 58 -2.10 -7.54 3.33
C VAL A 58 -1.20 -6.97 4.43
N LEU A 59 -1.59 -7.09 5.69
CA LEU A 59 -0.80 -6.63 6.83
C LEU A 59 0.55 -7.34 6.94
N SER A 60 0.58 -8.67 6.73
CA SER A 60 1.85 -9.41 6.65
C SER A 60 2.78 -8.88 5.56
N ARG A 61 2.26 -8.64 4.36
CA ARG A 61 3.06 -8.07 3.25
C ARG A 61 3.53 -6.65 3.52
N LEU A 62 2.73 -5.86 4.25
CA LEU A 62 3.10 -4.50 4.67
C LEU A 62 4.20 -4.53 5.74
N GLU A 63 4.16 -5.49 6.67
CA GLU A 63 5.17 -5.70 7.71
C GLU A 63 6.50 -6.16 7.12
N GLU A 64 6.49 -7.08 6.16
CA GLU A 64 7.68 -7.53 5.43
C GLU A 64 8.44 -6.36 4.78
N ARG A 65 7.72 -5.31 4.38
CA ARG A 65 8.27 -4.08 3.80
C ARG A 65 8.60 -3.00 4.83
N GLY A 66 8.29 -3.24 6.11
CA GLY A 66 8.49 -2.30 7.20
C GLY A 66 7.58 -1.07 7.12
N LEU A 67 6.42 -1.18 6.47
CA LEU A 67 5.44 -0.09 6.35
C LEU A 67 4.47 -0.04 7.53
N VAL A 68 4.29 -1.17 8.20
CA VAL A 68 3.52 -1.31 9.44
C VAL A 68 4.34 -2.05 10.47
N ARG A 69 4.01 -1.86 11.75
CA ARG A 69 4.57 -2.58 12.89
C ARG A 69 3.49 -3.44 13.54
N HIS A 70 3.89 -4.62 13.97
CA HIS A 70 3.00 -5.59 14.60
C HIS A 70 3.44 -5.91 16.04
N ARG A 71 2.48 -5.90 16.97
CA ARG A 71 2.70 -6.34 18.36
C ARG A 71 1.49 -7.09 18.90
N GLY A 72 1.64 -8.40 19.03
CA GLY A 72 0.59 -9.28 19.56
C GLY A 72 -0.57 -9.43 18.60
N ARG A 73 -1.68 -8.73 18.86
CA ARG A 73 -2.85 -8.65 17.94
C ARG A 73 -3.00 -7.29 17.27
N TYR A 74 -2.11 -6.34 17.62
CA TYR A 74 -2.22 -4.93 17.25
C TYR A 74 -1.23 -4.57 16.17
N TRP A 75 -1.67 -3.70 15.27
CA TRP A 75 -0.98 -3.22 14.08
C TRP A 75 -1.03 -1.70 14.08
N ALA A 76 0.09 -1.06 13.76
CA ALA A 76 0.18 0.38 13.64
C ALA A 76 1.06 0.76 12.45
N ILE A 77 0.97 2.02 12.01
CA ILE A 77 1.90 2.55 11.01
C ILE A 77 3.34 2.50 11.56
N ALA A 78 4.33 2.30 10.69
CA ALA A 78 5.73 2.40 11.07
C ALA A 78 6.11 3.87 11.37
N GLU A 79 6.87 4.12 12.43
CA GLU A 79 7.19 5.47 12.96
C GLU A 79 8.41 6.17 12.29
N ASP A 80 9.16 5.50 11.41
CA ASP A 80 10.46 6.00 10.91
C ASP A 80 10.47 6.46 9.44
N GLU A 81 11.49 7.27 9.08
CA GLU A 81 11.78 7.98 7.80
C GLU A 81 11.52 7.22 6.46
N ARG A 82 11.18 5.93 6.51
CA ARG A 82 10.72 5.13 5.36
C ARG A 82 9.36 5.57 4.82
N LEU A 83 8.48 6.13 5.66
CA LEU A 83 7.21 6.70 5.19
C LEU A 83 7.44 7.93 4.30
N ALA A 84 8.46 8.74 4.60
CA ALA A 84 8.88 9.88 3.76
C ALA A 84 9.45 9.42 2.41
N SER A 85 10.21 8.31 2.40
CA SER A 85 10.70 7.69 1.16
C SER A 85 9.57 7.12 0.30
N TYR A 86 8.56 6.52 0.94
CA TYR A 86 7.37 5.99 0.26
C TYR A 86 6.46 7.11 -0.28
N ALA A 87 6.24 8.17 0.50
CA ALA A 87 5.53 9.38 0.07
C ALA A 87 6.26 10.11 -1.08
N ALA A 88 7.59 10.19 -1.05
CA ALA A 88 8.39 10.75 -2.13
C ALA A 88 8.28 9.92 -3.43
N GLN A 89 8.23 8.59 -3.34
CA GLN A 89 8.03 7.71 -4.49
C GLN A 89 6.60 7.82 -5.06
N GLN A 90 5.57 7.93 -4.20
CA GLN A 90 4.20 8.19 -4.65
C GLN A 90 4.06 9.57 -5.31
N ALA A 91 4.64 10.62 -4.72
CA ALA A 91 4.63 11.96 -5.31
C ALA A 91 5.36 12.01 -6.67
N ALA A 92 6.49 11.31 -6.79
CA ALA A 92 7.21 11.19 -8.06
C ALA A 92 6.43 10.37 -9.11
N SER A 93 5.69 9.35 -8.67
CA SER A 93 4.83 8.51 -9.54
C SER A 93 3.55 9.23 -9.98
N SER A 94 2.98 10.09 -9.14
CA SER A 94 1.83 10.93 -9.48
C SER A 94 2.19 12.15 -10.35
N SER A 95 3.44 12.60 -10.31
CA SER A 95 3.94 13.73 -11.12
C SER A 95 4.25 13.39 -12.58
N SER A 96 4.22 12.11 -12.97
CA SER A 96 4.80 11.67 -14.24
C SER A 96 3.76 11.03 -15.16
N THR A 97 2.70 11.77 -15.53
CA THR A 97 2.03 11.72 -16.86
C THR A 97 0.95 12.82 -16.90
N THR A 98 1.37 14.08 -16.85
CA THR A 98 0.62 15.16 -17.51
C THR A 98 1.63 16.22 -17.90
N ASP A 99 2.40 15.97 -18.96
CA ASP A 99 2.90 17.08 -19.75
C ASP A 99 2.85 16.69 -21.22
N ASN A 100 1.63 16.78 -21.76
CA ASN A 100 1.43 16.93 -23.19
C ASN A 100 1.19 18.42 -23.46
N TYR A 101 2.00 18.95 -24.38
CA TYR A 101 1.65 19.87 -25.47
C TYR A 101 2.09 21.35 -25.42
N TYR A 102 2.78 21.71 -26.52
CA TYR A 102 3.08 23.02 -27.16
C TYR A 102 4.29 23.87 -26.71
N GLY A 103 5.22 24.02 -27.67
CA GLY A 103 6.29 25.02 -27.70
C GLY A 103 7.09 24.93 -29.00
N GLU A 104 6.56 25.57 -30.05
CA GLU A 104 7.09 25.79 -31.40
C GLU A 104 8.57 26.21 -31.46
N THR A 105 9.31 25.78 -32.50
CA THR A 105 10.39 26.61 -33.09
C THR A 105 10.72 26.17 -34.53
N ASP A 106 10.26 27.01 -35.46
CA ASP A 106 10.84 27.47 -36.73
C ASP A 106 12.09 26.74 -37.29
N GLU A 107 12.00 26.24 -38.52
CA GLU A 107 13.00 26.47 -39.59
C GLU A 107 12.38 26.34 -41.00
#